data_AF-A0A1Y1LRD3-F1
#
_entry.id   AF-A0A1Y1LRD3-F1
#
_cell.length_a   1.000
_cell.length_b   1.000
_cell.length_c   1.000
_cell.angle_alpha   90.00
_cell.angle_beta   90.00
_cell.angle_gamma   90.00
#
_symmetry.space_group_name_H-M   'P 1'
#
loop_
_entity.id
_entity.type
_entity.pdbx_description
1 polymer ?
#
loop_
_entity_poly.entity_id
_entity_poly.type
_entity_poly.pdbx_seq_one_letter_code
_entity_poly.pdbx_strand_id
1 'polypeptide(L)'
;FYLRFPALNNIFSYDLTIGTSDKGSPVKDFTCPRYRHLLVTFGGLQGLEAALESDDSLKVDEPQLLFDHYLNVAPNQASRIIRTEEAILITLARLQPLLNPKRDYIQTQTVD
;
A
#
# COMPACT_ATOMS: atom_id res chain seq x y z
N PHE A 1 -12.38 -4.17 8.33
CA PHE A 1 -11.56 -3.41 7.38
C PHE A 1 -11.91 -3.82 5.96
N TYR A 2 -12.90 -3.16 5.35
CA TYR A 2 -13.42 -3.53 4.02
C TYR A 2 -12.64 -2.78 2.92
N LEU A 3 -11.49 -3.30 2.50
CA LEU A 3 -10.61 -2.62 1.53
C LEU A 3 -10.92 -2.90 0.06
N ARG A 4 -12.04 -3.54 -0.24
CA ARG A 4 -12.52 -3.70 -1.62
C ARG A 4 -14.03 -3.69 -1.63
N PHE A 5 -14.63 -2.55 -1.98
CA PHE A 5 -16.07 -2.43 -2.19
C PHE A 5 -16.46 -3.19 -3.46
N PRO A 6 -17.16 -4.35 -3.38
CA PRO A 6 -17.86 -4.85 -4.53
C PRO A 6 -19.13 -4.00 -4.69
N ALA A 7 -19.31 -3.44 -5.88
CA ALA A 7 -20.56 -2.83 -6.36
C ALA A 7 -20.93 -1.44 -5.83
N LEU A 8 -20.08 -0.44 -6.05
CA LEU A 8 -20.52 0.93 -6.39
C LEU A 8 -19.52 1.53 -7.38
N ASN A 9 -19.92 1.63 -8.65
CA ASN A 9 -19.26 2.28 -9.79
C ASN A 9 -17.92 2.99 -9.50
N ASN A 10 -16.82 2.25 -9.59
CA ASN A 10 -15.48 2.56 -10.17
C ASN A 10 -14.82 3.95 -10.03
N ILE A 11 -15.31 4.88 -9.21
CA ILE A 11 -14.80 6.26 -9.10
C ILE A 11 -14.00 6.48 -7.80
N PHE A 12 -14.22 5.67 -6.76
CA PHE A 12 -13.58 5.81 -5.44
C PHE A 12 -12.73 4.61 -5.01
N SER A 13 -12.52 3.62 -5.88
CA SER A 13 -11.72 2.44 -5.55
C SER A 13 -10.22 2.68 -5.76
N TYR A 14 -9.41 2.18 -4.83
CA TYR A 14 -7.96 2.10 -5.01
C TYR A 14 -7.62 1.03 -6.06
N ASP A 15 -6.91 1.43 -7.11
CA ASP A 15 -6.46 0.53 -8.19
C ASP A 15 -5.03 0.00 -7.95
N LEU A 16 -4.41 0.43 -6.85
CA LEU A 16 -3.18 -0.13 -6.31
C LEU A 16 -3.20 -0.11 -4.78
N THR A 17 -2.91 -1.24 -4.16
CA THR A 17 -2.88 -1.39 -2.71
C THR A 17 -1.52 -1.95 -2.25
N ILE A 18 -0.96 -1.33 -1.21
CA ILE A 18 0.32 -1.72 -0.62
C ILE A 18 0.12 -1.92 0.89
N GLY A 19 0.44 -3.11 1.40
CA GLY A 19 0.61 -3.34 2.83
C GLY A 19 2.08 -3.27 3.23
N THR A 20 2.37 -2.81 4.45
CA THR A 20 3.75 -2.73 4.97
C THR A 20 3.98 -3.71 6.12
N SER A 21 5.08 -4.45 6.08
CA SER A 21 5.51 -5.35 7.15
C SER A 21 6.99 -5.71 6.99
N ASP A 22 7.64 -6.04 8.11
CA ASP A 22 8.98 -6.61 8.14
C ASP A 22 9.08 -7.97 7.40
N LYS A 23 7.97 -8.70 7.30
CA LYS A 23 7.84 -9.97 6.54
C LYS A 23 7.62 -9.77 5.03
N GLY A 24 7.40 -8.54 4.58
CA GLY A 24 7.17 -8.23 3.16
C GLY A 24 8.43 -8.35 2.29
N SER A 25 8.25 -8.25 0.97
CA SER A 25 9.39 -8.23 0.05
C SER A 25 10.17 -6.91 0.16
N PRO A 26 11.51 -6.90 0.00
CA PRO A 26 12.29 -5.68 0.15
C PRO A 26 11.87 -4.59 -0.85
N VAL A 27 11.64 -3.37 -0.36
CA VAL A 27 11.21 -2.23 -1.20
C VAL A 27 12.18 -1.89 -2.34
N LYS A 28 13.45 -2.29 -2.22
CA LYS A 28 14.45 -2.12 -3.30
C LYS A 28 14.13 -2.95 -4.56
N ASP A 29 13.39 -4.04 -4.41
CA ASP A 29 13.03 -4.96 -5.49
C ASP A 29 11.63 -4.62 -6.04
N PHE A 30 10.98 -3.61 -5.47
CA PHE A 30 9.65 -3.17 -5.88
C PHE A 30 9.72 -2.28 -7.12
N THR A 31 8.95 -2.65 -8.15
CA THR A 31 8.66 -1.80 -9.31
C THR A 31 7.20 -1.40 -9.28
N CYS A 32 6.92 -0.11 -9.18
CA CYS A 32 5.55 0.38 -9.03
C CYS A 32 4.78 0.28 -10.36
N PRO A 33 3.67 -0.48 -10.41
CA PRO A 33 2.79 -0.47 -11.57
C PRO A 33 2.11 0.90 -11.70
N ARG A 34 1.58 1.19 -12.89
CA ARG A 34 0.95 2.48 -13.17
C ARG A 34 -0.46 2.53 -12.57
N TYR A 35 -0.75 3.50 -11.69
CA TYR A 35 -2.00 3.57 -10.90
C TYR A 35 -2.66 4.95 -10.93
N ARG A 36 -3.94 5.06 -10.55
CA ARG A 36 -4.66 6.34 -10.32
C ARG A 36 -4.80 6.65 -8.83
N HIS A 37 -5.13 5.65 -8.01
CA HIS A 37 -5.47 5.76 -6.60
C HIS A 37 -4.70 4.69 -5.80
N LEU A 38 -3.64 5.11 -5.11
CA LEU A 38 -2.84 4.25 -4.24
C LEU A 38 -3.34 4.28 -2.80
N LEU A 39 -3.49 3.11 -2.18
CA LEU A 39 -3.65 2.95 -0.75
C LEU A 39 -2.39 2.29 -0.16
N VAL A 40 -1.79 2.94 0.84
CA VAL A 40 -0.72 2.34 1.65
C VAL A 40 -1.27 2.08 3.05
N THR A 41 -1.16 0.83 3.51
CA THR A 41 -1.76 0.36 4.75
C THR A 41 -0.67 -0.03 5.74
N PHE A 42 -0.80 0.48 6.97
CA PHE A 42 0.16 0.29 8.06
C PHE A 42 -0.49 -0.50 9.19
N GLY A 43 0.27 -1.45 9.74
CA GLY A 43 -0.13 -2.19 10.93
C GLY A 43 0.05 -1.38 12.21
N GLY A 44 -0.61 -1.84 13.27
CA GLY A 44 -0.37 -1.39 14.64
C GLY A 44 0.76 -2.19 15.31
N LEU A 45 0.75 -2.25 16.64
CA LEU A 45 1.74 -3.02 17.42
C LEU A 45 1.78 -4.51 17.02
N GLN A 46 0.62 -5.08 16.68
CA GLN A 46 0.47 -6.49 16.28
C GLN A 46 0.47 -6.65 14.75
N GLY A 47 0.94 -5.64 14.02
CA GLY A 47 0.97 -5.68 12.56
C GLY A 47 -0.42 -5.55 11.91
N LEU A 48 -0.54 -6.05 10.68
CA LEU A 48 -1.79 -6.11 9.92
C LEU A 48 -2.56 -7.40 10.21
N GLU A 49 -1.89 -8.38 10.81
CA GLU A 49 -2.40 -9.66 11.29
C GLU A 49 -3.57 -9.46 12.26
N ALA A 50 -3.45 -8.52 13.21
CA ALA A 50 -4.53 -8.25 14.17
C ALA A 50 -5.82 -7.75 13.51
N ALA A 51 -5.72 -7.05 12.38
CA ALA A 51 -6.90 -6.62 11.62
C ALA A 51 -7.57 -7.79 10.87
N LEU A 52 -6.78 -8.81 10.51
CA LEU A 52 -7.28 -10.02 9.87
C LEU A 52 -7.96 -10.95 10.88
N GLU A 53 -7.33 -11.17 12.03
CA GLU A 53 -7.87 -12.02 13.12
C GLU A 53 -9.15 -11.46 13.75
N SER A 54 -9.34 -10.14 13.71
CA SER A 54 -10.50 -9.47 14.32
C SER A 54 -11.70 -9.30 13.37
N ASP A 55 -11.55 -9.61 12.08
CA ASP A 55 -12.57 -9.39 11.06
C ASP A 55 -12.94 -10.70 10.36
N ASP A 56 -14.00 -11.36 10.85
CA ASP A 56 -14.53 -12.62 10.30
C ASP A 56 -14.94 -12.51 8.81
N SER A 57 -15.08 -11.30 8.26
CA SER A 57 -15.38 -11.10 6.84
C SER A 57 -14.14 -11.28 5.94
N LEU A 58 -12.93 -11.16 6.50
CA LEU A 58 -11.66 -11.36 5.81
C LEU A 58 -11.23 -12.83 5.92
N LYS A 59 -11.72 -13.66 4.99
CA LYS A 59 -11.46 -15.12 4.96
C LYS A 59 -10.09 -15.51 4.39
N VAL A 60 -9.05 -14.71 4.62
CA VAL A 60 -7.70 -15.03 4.16
C VAL A 60 -6.83 -15.42 5.34
N ASP A 61 -5.88 -16.33 5.13
CA ASP A 61 -5.02 -16.82 6.21
C ASP A 61 -3.80 -15.91 6.41
N GLU A 62 -3.38 -15.17 5.37
CA GLU A 62 -2.16 -14.36 5.35
C GLU A 62 -2.46 -12.91 4.92
N PRO A 63 -2.03 -11.88 5.69
CA PRO A 63 -2.30 -10.47 5.35
C PRO A 63 -1.79 -10.04 3.98
N GLN A 64 -0.71 -10.66 3.49
CA GLN A 64 -0.14 -10.38 2.17
C GLN A 64 -1.16 -10.57 1.04
N LEU A 65 -2.15 -11.47 1.21
CA LEU A 65 -3.18 -11.74 0.20
C LEU A 65 -4.23 -10.63 0.07
N LEU A 66 -4.26 -9.68 1.01
CA LEU A 66 -5.18 -8.53 0.97
C LEU A 66 -4.70 -7.39 0.06
N PHE A 67 -3.42 -7.41 -0.36
CA PHE A 67 -2.78 -6.31 -1.06
C PHE A 67 -2.17 -6.77 -2.39
N ASP A 68 -2.09 -5.85 -3.35
CA ASP A 68 -1.37 -6.09 -4.60
C ASP A 68 0.14 -6.26 -4.34
N HIS A 69 0.66 -5.51 -3.35
CA HIS A 69 2.03 -5.64 -2.89
C HIS A 69 2.12 -5.60 -1.35
N TYR A 70 3.06 -6.37 -0.81
CA TYR A 70 3.34 -6.43 0.62
C TYR A 70 4.84 -6.23 0.85
N LEU A 71 5.21 -5.07 1.38
CA LEU A 71 6.58 -4.57 1.30
C LEU A 71 7.24 -4.39 2.67
N ASN A 72 8.51 -4.79 2.75
CA ASN A 72 9.43 -4.37 3.80
C ASN A 72 10.17 -3.10 3.35
N VAL A 73 9.81 -1.98 3.96
CA VAL A 73 10.34 -0.64 3.62
C VAL A 73 11.65 -0.30 4.33
N ALA A 74 12.01 -1.06 5.37
CA ALA A 74 13.17 -0.86 6.22
C ALA A 74 13.95 -2.19 6.39
N PRO A 75 14.45 -2.79 5.30
CA PRO A 75 15.25 -4.01 5.41
C PRO A 75 16.49 -3.75 6.27
N ASN A 76 16.86 -4.74 7.09
CA ASN A 76 17.96 -4.64 8.06
C ASN A 76 17.74 -3.54 9.12
N GLN A 77 16.49 -3.29 9.54
CA GLN A 77 16.22 -2.44 10.70
C GLN A 77 17.02 -2.91 11.91
N ALA A 78 17.66 -1.97 12.61
CA ALA A 78 18.44 -2.26 13.81
C ALA A 78 17.59 -2.26 15.09
N SER A 79 16.33 -1.80 15.01
CA SER A 79 15.37 -1.88 16.10
C SER A 79 14.54 -3.17 15.99
N ARG A 80 14.04 -3.66 17.13
CA ARG A 80 13.09 -4.78 17.14
C ARG A 80 11.75 -4.38 16.53
N ILE A 81 11.30 -3.15 16.78
CA ILE A 81 10.01 -2.61 16.35
C ILE A 81 10.27 -1.22 15.76
N ILE A 82 9.65 -0.93 14.63
CA ILE A 82 9.48 0.43 14.10
C ILE A 82 8.04 0.83 14.44
N ARG A 83 7.87 1.95 15.13
CA ARG A 83 6.52 2.39 15.52
C ARG A 83 5.77 2.89 14.29
N THR A 84 4.44 2.80 14.28
CA THR A 84 3.63 3.12 13.09
C THR A 84 3.93 4.52 12.55
N GLU A 85 4.11 5.51 13.41
CA GLU A 85 4.45 6.88 13.04
C GLU A 85 5.83 7.03 12.37
N GLU A 86 6.81 6.20 12.75
CA GLU A 86 8.13 6.15 12.12
C GLU A 86 8.03 5.43 10.77
N ALA A 87 7.27 4.33 10.74
CA ALA A 87 7.03 3.53 9.54
C ALA A 87 6.35 4.35 8.45
N ILE A 88 5.38 5.22 8.78
CA ILE A 88 4.72 6.10 7.81
C ILE A 88 5.73 6.97 7.08
N LEU A 89 6.61 7.66 7.81
CA LEU A 89 7.59 8.55 7.19
C LEU A 89 8.63 7.78 6.37
N ILE A 90 9.15 6.66 6.89
CA ILE A 90 10.10 5.82 6.17
C ILE A 90 9.47 5.29 4.88
N THR A 91 8.27 4.72 4.96
CA THR A 91 7.56 4.17 3.80
C THR A 91 7.34 5.22 2.73
N LEU A 92 6.79 6.38 3.08
CA LEU A 92 6.49 7.43 2.10
C LEU A 92 7.77 7.97 1.46
N ALA A 93 8.84 8.17 2.23
CA ALA A 93 10.13 8.60 1.69
C ALA A 93 10.76 7.56 0.74
N ARG A 94 10.62 6.27 1.05
CA ARG A 94 11.17 5.18 0.23
C ARG A 94 10.35 4.91 -1.03
N LEU A 95 9.02 5.06 -0.95
CA LEU A 95 8.13 4.85 -2.09
C LEU A 95 8.11 6.04 -3.04
N GLN A 96 8.21 7.29 -2.54
CA GLN A 96 8.09 8.51 -3.35
C GLN A 96 8.88 8.49 -4.68
N PRO A 97 10.18 8.11 -4.73
CA PRO A 97 10.91 8.05 -5.99
C PRO A 97 10.49 6.90 -6.92
N LEU A 98 9.78 5.89 -6.40
CA LEU A 98 9.33 4.71 -7.14
C LEU A 98 7.91 4.87 -7.70
N LEU A 99 7.11 5.80 -7.16
CA LEU A 99 5.70 5.94 -7.52
C LEU A 99 5.49 6.34 -8.98
N ASN A 100 4.57 5.65 -9.66
CA ASN A 100 4.27 5.85 -11.07
C ASN A 100 2.78 6.21 -11.32
N PRO A 101 2.31 7.38 -10.86
CA PRO A 101 0.91 7.77 -11.03
C PRO A 101 0.56 8.07 -12.50
N LYS A 102 -0.65 7.70 -12.93
CA LYS A 102 -1.24 8.14 -14.20
C LYS A 102 -1.47 9.65 -14.15
N ARG A 103 -0.68 10.41 -14.92
CA ARG A 103 -0.96 11.81 -15.21
C ARG A 103 -1.85 11.90 -16.44
N ASP A 104 -3.13 12.21 -16.24
CA ASP A 104 -4.02 12.59 -17.33
C ASP A 104 -3.63 14.02 -17.73
N TYR A 105 -2.88 14.18 -18.83
CA TYR A 105 -2.61 15.51 -19.38
C TYR A 105 -3.89 16.03 -20.05
N ILE A 106 -4.37 17.19 -19.64
CA ILE A 106 -5.34 17.96 -20.42
C ILE A 106 -4.57 18.45 -21.66
N GLN A 107 -4.94 18.00 -22.85
CA GLN A 107 -4.50 18.66 -24.08
C GLN A 107 -5.13 20.05 -24.10
N THR A 108 -4.37 21.09 -23.78
CA THR A 108 -4.73 22.45 -24.18
C THR A 108 -4.75 22.47 -25.69
N GLN A 109 -5.94 22.52 -26.28
CA GLN A 109 -6.10 22.85 -27.70
C GLN A 109 -5.37 24.18 -27.93
N THR A 110 -4.28 24.14 -28.70
CA THR A 110 -3.76 25.33 -29.36
C THR A 110 -4.86 25.79 -30.30
N VAL A 111 -5.48 26.92 -29.96
CA VAL A 111 -6.36 27.64 -30.87
C VAL A 111 -5.44 28.29 -31.89
N ASP A 112 -5.36 27.68 -33.08
CA ASP A 112 -4.75 28.30 -34.26
C ASP A 112 -5.54 29.55 -34.69
#